data_AF-A0A7W1HI46-F1
#
_entry.id   AF-A0A7W1HI46-F1
#
_cell.length_a   1.000
_cell.length_b   1.000
_cell.length_c   1.000
_cell.angle_alpha   90.00
_cell.angle_beta   90.00
_cell.angle_gamma   90.00
#
_symmetry.space_group_name_H-M   'P 1'
#
loop_
_entity.id
_entity.type
_entity.pdbx_description
1 polymer ?
#
loop_
_entity_poly.entity_id
_entity_poly.type
_entity_poly.pdbx_seq_one_letter_code
_entity_poly.pdbx_strand_id
1 'polypeptide(L)'
;TGVFAVSRLTGDESAGGADSPEAAGLAMLSALENADLLGAIDVLLPGERNTLRGPATDLADELSRLEVVSDDIDLSAVGGLDVKIEDEQVATEETGVDDIVGLRLSGRASAALDGDDLPIGDLVLESTGAEPSELDVEEAESTEFEFPMVAVEDDGRWYVSLFHTAAEQLRQQSTDEEIPAQGVTPTGGDSPEDAFDAFIGGIETLDLEAIIASLNPDEFQALQRYAPLFLDEAQAELDALDAELSIDEPAYDVTGDGDTRSISISAVKATVTVDGETADVAFEDGCLRVTPPEGEGEPFDTCELTEDASTMDEIFGEESEELQSFIEELRAAFGDYVNPGFIVKQVDGSWYLSPMATLSEQVLAVIRAFDREEIESIVEMSSELFDDFITGVPGVAPFPDEFLDDDEAFPDITIPDITVPDLTIPDLTVPDLTFPDDSGPPLTIPDFTTPDDSEAAATCFAAETGTDAAACYDALVQTGEISPSTVPVVLRAPQCGLADLYWSGELYSLADADFIAAVEPAAPCFQALVADGTLGEFDLPLELSHPQCLEGRNWYLASDDEAYFDRLLECAYG
;
A
#
# COMPACT_ATOMS: atom_id res chain seq x y z
N THR A 1 18.96 15.92 33.92
CA THR A 1 20.28 16.53 33.62
C THR A 1 20.87 15.75 32.46
N GLY A 2 20.45 16.00 31.24
CA GLY A 2 20.63 17.26 30.54
C GLY A 2 21.96 17.22 29.80
N VAL A 3 22.09 16.27 28.87
CA VAL A 3 23.15 16.23 27.86
C VAL A 3 22.44 16.44 26.53
N PHE A 4 22.08 17.69 26.28
CA PHE A 4 22.01 18.23 24.93
C PHE A 4 23.43 18.14 24.35
N ALA A 5 23.75 16.99 23.78
CA ALA A 5 24.89 16.76 22.90
C ALA A 5 24.71 15.39 22.23
N VAL A 6 23.75 15.30 21.30
CA VAL A 6 24.13 14.74 20.00
C VAL A 6 25.18 15.71 19.48
N SER A 7 26.42 15.49 19.92
CA SER A 7 27.56 16.08 19.25
C SER A 7 27.46 15.56 17.83
N ARG A 8 26.99 16.44 16.95
CA ARG A 8 27.55 16.65 15.61
C ARG A 8 28.54 15.55 15.31
N LEU A 9 28.04 14.53 14.60
CA LEU A 9 28.80 13.44 13.99
C LEU A 9 30.20 13.97 13.69
N THR A 10 31.17 13.38 14.37
CA THR A 10 32.53 13.89 14.52
C THR A 10 33.28 13.94 13.19
N GLY A 11 33.04 14.95 12.36
CA GLY A 11 33.81 15.18 11.14
C GLY A 11 33.22 16.27 10.25
N ASP A 12 33.76 17.48 10.39
CA ASP A 12 33.52 18.72 9.61
C ASP A 12 32.06 19.15 9.42
N GLU A 13 31.75 20.42 9.71
CA GLU A 13 30.38 20.99 9.71
C GLU A 13 29.69 21.03 8.31
N SER A 14 30.21 20.31 7.31
CA SER A 14 29.75 20.29 5.93
C SER A 14 29.48 18.90 5.33
N ALA A 15 29.82 17.79 6.00
CA ALA A 15 29.61 16.44 5.48
C ALA A 15 28.95 15.58 6.57
N GLY A 16 27.67 15.24 6.40
CA GLY A 16 26.92 14.37 7.32
C GLY A 16 27.49 12.95 7.41
N GLY A 17 26.74 12.03 8.03
CA GLY A 17 27.06 10.59 8.09
C GLY A 17 28.01 10.17 9.21
N ALA A 18 28.18 8.87 9.40
CA ALA A 18 29.01 8.27 10.44
C ALA A 18 30.41 7.89 9.93
N ASP A 19 31.34 7.62 10.86
CA ASP A 19 32.71 7.20 10.54
C ASP A 19 32.81 5.69 10.20
N SER A 20 31.77 4.91 10.51
CA SER A 20 31.67 3.48 10.19
C SER A 20 30.21 3.02 10.05
N PRO A 21 29.93 1.87 9.42
CA PRO A 21 28.58 1.30 9.31
C PRO A 21 27.92 1.10 10.68
N GLU A 22 28.68 0.59 11.67
CA GLU A 22 28.17 0.38 13.03
C GLU A 22 27.77 1.68 13.70
N ALA A 23 28.56 2.74 13.49
CA ALA A 23 28.27 4.05 14.04
C ALA A 23 27.01 4.67 13.41
N ALA A 24 26.71 4.37 12.15
CA ALA A 24 25.45 4.77 11.52
C ALA A 24 24.25 4.01 12.14
N GLY A 25 24.36 2.69 12.31
CA GLY A 25 23.32 1.89 12.97
C GLY A 25 23.06 2.32 14.42
N LEU A 26 24.11 2.63 15.18
CA LEU A 26 23.98 3.16 16.55
C LEU A 26 23.34 4.55 16.58
N ALA A 27 23.62 5.39 15.59
CA ALA A 27 22.98 6.70 15.47
C ALA A 27 21.47 6.56 15.18
N MET A 28 21.07 5.58 14.36
CA MET A 28 19.66 5.26 14.12
C MET A 28 18.95 4.83 15.41
N LEU A 29 19.52 3.86 16.16
CA LEU A 29 18.95 3.44 17.44
C LEU A 29 18.85 4.59 18.44
N SER A 30 19.86 5.46 18.48
CA SER A 30 19.83 6.65 19.33
C SER A 30 18.72 7.62 18.91
N ALA A 31 18.44 7.81 17.62
CA ALA A 31 17.35 8.67 17.18
C ALA A 31 15.98 8.10 17.59
N LEU A 32 15.79 6.79 17.42
CA LEU A 32 14.57 6.08 17.83
C LEU A 32 14.33 6.18 19.35
N GLU A 33 15.38 5.97 20.17
CA GLU A 33 15.28 6.11 21.63
C GLU A 33 14.87 7.53 22.06
N ASN A 34 15.24 8.56 21.31
CA ASN A 34 14.92 9.96 21.63
C ASN A 34 13.60 10.44 21.00
N ALA A 35 12.83 9.58 20.34
CA ALA A 35 11.65 9.96 19.55
C ALA A 35 11.96 11.12 18.57
N ASP A 36 13.17 11.11 17.99
CA ASP A 36 13.72 12.15 17.13
C ASP A 36 13.57 11.72 15.66
N LEU A 37 12.39 11.95 15.08
CA LEU A 37 12.09 11.58 13.69
C LEU A 37 13.04 12.28 12.71
N LEU A 38 13.30 13.57 12.88
CA LEU A 38 14.23 14.30 12.01
C LEU A 38 15.66 13.81 12.17
N GLY A 39 16.07 13.41 13.37
CA GLY A 39 17.35 12.79 13.66
C GLY A 39 17.48 11.41 13.01
N ALA A 40 16.42 10.61 13.02
CA ALA A 40 16.39 9.32 12.32
C ALA A 40 16.53 9.51 10.81
N ILE A 41 15.80 10.47 10.24
CA ILE A 41 15.91 10.89 8.83
C ILE A 41 17.32 11.44 8.53
N ASP A 42 17.96 12.16 9.46
CA ASP A 42 19.30 12.74 9.26
C ASP A 42 20.43 11.71 9.17
N VAL A 43 20.22 10.52 9.73
CA VAL A 43 21.15 9.37 9.63
C VAL A 43 21.01 8.65 8.29
N LEU A 44 19.91 8.88 7.57
CA LEU A 44 19.68 8.26 6.27
C LEU A 44 20.67 8.77 5.21
N LEU A 45 20.85 7.93 4.19
CA LEU A 45 21.61 8.24 2.99
C LEU A 45 21.14 9.58 2.41
N PRO A 46 22.04 10.48 1.95
CA PRO A 46 21.66 11.85 1.60
C PRO A 46 20.46 11.96 0.65
N GLY A 47 20.36 11.09 -0.36
CA GLY A 47 19.22 11.05 -1.27
C GLY A 47 17.90 10.71 -0.57
N GLU A 48 17.89 9.65 0.25
CA GLU A 48 16.70 9.25 1.02
C GLU A 48 16.30 10.31 2.05
N ARG A 49 17.28 10.90 2.73
CA ARG A 49 17.05 12.02 3.66
C ARG A 49 16.37 13.19 2.94
N ASN A 50 16.89 13.59 1.77
CA ASN A 50 16.31 14.68 0.99
C ASN A 50 14.90 14.33 0.47
N THR A 51 14.66 13.05 0.21
CA THR A 51 13.37 12.52 -0.24
C THR A 51 12.31 12.56 0.86
N LEU A 52 12.69 12.22 2.10
CA LEU A 52 11.74 12.02 3.21
C LEU A 52 11.57 13.26 4.11
N ARG A 53 12.63 14.08 4.28
CA ARG A 53 12.61 15.18 5.25
C ARG A 53 11.56 16.24 4.93
N GLY A 54 11.52 16.69 3.67
CA GLY A 54 10.58 17.73 3.23
C GLY A 54 9.13 17.28 3.38
N PRO A 55 8.72 16.15 2.80
CA PRO A 55 7.37 15.63 2.96
C PRO A 55 6.95 15.41 4.42
N ALA A 56 7.85 14.92 5.28
CA ALA A 56 7.54 14.75 6.71
C ALA A 56 7.26 16.09 7.41
N THR A 57 8.04 17.14 7.12
CA THR A 57 7.78 18.48 7.69
C THR A 57 6.53 19.12 7.11
N ASP A 58 6.32 19.00 5.80
CA ASP A 58 5.16 19.58 5.12
C ASP A 58 3.88 18.88 5.59
N LEU A 59 3.90 17.56 5.78
CA LEU A 59 2.77 16.81 6.33
C LEU A 59 2.46 17.25 7.76
N ALA A 60 3.46 17.40 8.62
CA ALA A 60 3.25 17.87 9.99
C ALA A 60 2.67 19.30 10.00
N ASP A 61 3.16 20.19 9.13
CA ASP A 61 2.64 21.56 8.99
C ASP A 61 1.17 21.56 8.53
N GLU A 62 0.80 20.71 7.57
CA GLU A 62 -0.59 20.62 7.09
C GLU A 62 -1.53 19.95 8.11
N LEU A 63 -1.07 18.91 8.80
CA LEU A 63 -1.85 18.30 9.89
C LEU A 63 -2.02 19.25 11.07
N SER A 64 -1.03 20.09 11.33
CA SER A 64 -1.11 21.14 12.34
C SER A 64 -2.08 22.26 11.92
N ARG A 65 -2.07 22.65 10.64
CA ARG A 65 -3.07 23.57 10.05
C ARG A 65 -4.50 23.07 10.24
N LEU A 66 -4.71 21.76 10.07
CA LEU A 66 -5.99 21.09 10.26
C LEU A 66 -6.33 20.80 11.72
N GLU A 67 -5.44 21.12 12.66
CA GLU A 67 -5.57 20.82 14.08
C GLU A 67 -5.75 19.31 14.37
N VAL A 68 -5.19 18.45 13.51
CA VAL A 68 -5.06 17.00 13.75
C VAL A 68 -3.93 16.74 14.73
N VAL A 69 -2.82 17.47 14.56
CA VAL A 69 -1.70 17.53 15.51
C VAL A 69 -1.62 18.93 16.12
N SER A 70 -0.98 19.05 17.28
CA SER A 70 -0.83 20.34 17.96
C SER A 70 0.07 21.32 17.18
N ASP A 71 -0.04 22.62 17.48
CA ASP A 71 0.76 23.68 16.84
C ASP A 71 2.21 23.73 17.34
N ASP A 72 2.52 22.97 18.39
CA ASP A 72 3.84 22.86 18.99
C ASP A 72 4.55 21.52 18.72
N ILE A 73 4.05 20.73 17.76
CA ILE A 73 4.70 19.48 17.32
C ILE A 73 6.20 19.71 17.00
N ASP A 74 7.07 18.96 17.66
CA ASP A 74 8.51 18.95 17.41
C ASP A 74 8.93 17.58 16.88
N LEU A 75 9.13 17.48 15.57
CA LEU A 75 9.60 16.24 14.93
C LEU A 75 11.03 15.85 15.34
N SER A 76 11.74 16.70 16.08
CA SER A 76 13.08 16.39 16.62
C SER A 76 13.03 15.77 18.03
N ALA A 77 11.85 15.78 18.67
CA ALA A 77 11.61 15.23 19.99
C ALA A 77 10.09 15.15 20.21
N VAL A 78 9.45 14.13 19.63
CA VAL A 78 8.00 13.98 19.71
C VAL A 78 7.59 13.84 21.18
N GLY A 79 6.71 14.74 21.64
CA GLY A 79 6.22 14.76 23.01
C GLY A 79 5.42 13.51 23.38
N GLY A 80 5.36 13.19 24.67
CA GLY A 80 4.54 12.09 25.19
C GLY A 80 5.12 10.69 25.02
N LEU A 81 6.15 10.47 24.18
CA LEU A 81 6.75 9.15 23.96
C LEU A 81 8.10 9.00 24.67
N ASP A 82 8.21 8.06 25.62
CA ASP A 82 9.48 7.68 26.29
C ASP A 82 9.90 6.27 25.85
N VAL A 83 10.77 6.19 24.85
CA VAL A 83 11.35 4.92 24.39
C VAL A 83 12.66 4.66 25.12
N LYS A 84 12.85 3.45 25.63
CA LYS A 84 14.12 2.99 26.21
C LYS A 84 14.63 1.82 25.44
N ILE A 85 15.89 1.90 25.01
CA ILE A 85 16.60 0.79 24.36
C ILE A 85 17.74 0.37 25.28
N GLU A 86 17.71 -0.89 25.72
CA GLU A 86 18.76 -1.49 26.55
C GLU A 86 19.49 -2.61 25.79
N ASP A 87 20.75 -2.83 26.16
CA ASP A 87 21.60 -3.89 25.59
C ASP A 87 21.75 -3.79 24.05
N GLU A 88 21.75 -2.57 23.53
CA GLU A 88 21.80 -2.28 22.10
C GLU A 88 23.09 -2.79 21.45
N GLN A 89 22.94 -3.45 20.31
CA GLN A 89 24.02 -4.05 19.55
C GLN A 89 23.80 -3.79 18.06
N VAL A 90 24.91 -3.53 17.36
CA VAL A 90 24.95 -3.43 15.90
C VAL A 90 26.04 -4.37 15.41
N ALA A 91 25.65 -5.41 14.71
CA ALA A 91 26.55 -6.33 14.04
C ALA A 91 26.60 -6.03 12.54
N THR A 92 27.78 -6.13 11.93
CA THR A 92 27.96 -5.94 10.48
C THR A 92 28.08 -7.26 9.75
N GLU A 93 27.57 -7.29 8.53
CA GLU A 93 27.67 -8.41 7.59
C GLU A 93 28.23 -7.91 6.25
N GLU A 94 29.24 -8.61 5.74
CA GLU A 94 29.83 -8.29 4.44
C GLU A 94 28.87 -8.69 3.31
N THR A 95 28.67 -7.79 2.33
CA THR A 95 27.69 -7.98 1.24
C THR A 95 28.33 -8.29 -0.12
N GLY A 96 29.66 -8.47 -0.15
CA GLY A 96 30.42 -8.73 -1.38
C GLY A 96 30.87 -7.48 -2.14
N VAL A 97 30.38 -6.30 -1.77
CA VAL A 97 30.85 -4.99 -2.24
C VAL A 97 31.38 -4.15 -1.06
N ASP A 98 32.24 -3.17 -1.35
CA ASP A 98 32.91 -2.37 -0.33
C ASP A 98 32.05 -1.19 0.17
N ASP A 99 31.09 -0.75 -0.64
CA ASP A 99 30.26 0.46 -0.46
C ASP A 99 28.90 0.17 0.21
N ILE A 100 28.56 -1.10 0.44
CA ILE A 100 27.29 -1.52 1.05
C ILE A 100 27.59 -2.55 2.14
N VAL A 101 27.08 -2.36 3.34
CA VAL A 101 27.30 -3.25 4.49
C VAL A 101 25.95 -3.60 5.12
N GLY A 102 25.70 -4.89 5.32
CA GLY A 102 24.53 -5.35 6.07
C GLY A 102 24.71 -5.04 7.55
N LEU A 103 23.66 -4.59 8.20
CA LEU A 103 23.59 -4.32 9.63
C LEU A 103 22.53 -5.23 10.25
N ARG A 104 22.80 -5.73 11.46
CA ARG A 104 21.80 -6.34 12.33
C ARG A 104 21.75 -5.55 13.61
N LEU A 105 20.65 -4.82 13.78
CA LEU A 105 20.36 -4.00 14.95
C LEU A 105 19.57 -4.87 15.92
N SER A 106 20.02 -4.96 17.17
CA SER A 106 19.31 -5.72 18.20
C SER A 106 19.42 -5.08 19.58
N GLY A 107 18.49 -5.44 20.46
CA GLY A 107 18.43 -4.91 21.82
C GLY A 107 17.13 -5.29 22.49
N ARG A 108 16.82 -4.61 23.61
CA ARG A 108 15.54 -4.71 24.30
C ARG A 108 14.90 -3.34 24.35
N ALA A 109 13.70 -3.20 23.82
CA ALA A 109 12.96 -1.94 23.83
C ALA A 109 11.81 -1.98 24.85
N SER A 110 11.57 -0.88 25.54
CA SER A 110 10.30 -0.59 26.21
C SER A 110 9.86 0.82 25.84
N ALA A 111 8.56 1.08 25.92
CA ALA A 111 7.99 2.40 25.68
C ALA A 111 6.99 2.76 26.79
N ALA A 112 6.91 4.04 27.12
CA ALA A 112 5.82 4.61 27.89
C ALA A 112 5.18 5.76 27.09
N LEU A 113 3.89 5.97 27.32
CA LEU A 113 3.09 7.00 26.65
C LEU A 113 2.47 7.90 27.73
N ASP A 114 2.73 9.21 27.64
CA ASP A 114 2.08 10.26 28.42
C ASP A 114 1.15 11.02 27.49
N GLY A 115 -0.15 10.74 27.60
CA GLY A 115 -1.16 11.28 26.70
C GLY A 115 -1.32 12.79 26.84
N ASP A 116 -1.07 13.36 28.02
CA ASP A 116 -1.12 14.81 28.24
C ASP A 116 0.00 15.58 27.50
N ASP A 117 1.12 14.90 27.20
CA ASP A 117 2.27 15.46 26.50
C ASP A 117 2.30 15.08 24.99
N LEU A 118 1.35 14.27 24.50
CA LEU A 118 1.25 13.94 23.07
C LEU A 118 0.80 15.16 22.24
N PRO A 119 1.37 15.36 21.03
CA PRO A 119 1.02 16.49 20.16
C PRO A 119 -0.28 16.23 19.38
N ILE A 120 -1.36 15.90 20.09
CA ILE A 120 -2.70 15.69 19.51
C ILE A 120 -3.41 17.04 19.40
N GLY A 121 -3.96 17.34 18.22
CA GLY A 121 -4.66 18.60 17.98
C GLY A 121 -6.14 18.56 18.40
N ASP A 122 -6.76 19.74 18.49
CA ASP A 122 -8.12 19.92 18.98
C ASP A 122 -9.16 19.16 18.13
N LEU A 123 -8.95 19.01 16.83
CA LEU A 123 -9.89 18.31 15.94
C LEU A 123 -10.11 16.86 16.40
N VAL A 124 -9.03 16.15 16.73
CA VAL A 124 -9.08 14.74 17.16
C VAL A 124 -9.69 14.62 18.56
N LEU A 125 -9.33 15.52 19.48
CA LEU A 125 -9.88 15.50 20.85
C LEU A 125 -11.37 15.81 20.88
N GLU A 126 -11.81 16.75 20.03
CA GLU A 126 -13.23 17.11 19.92
C GLU A 126 -14.05 16.04 19.21
N SER A 127 -13.50 15.38 18.17
CA SER A 127 -14.21 14.34 17.42
C SER A 127 -14.37 13.04 18.21
N THR A 128 -13.33 12.61 18.93
CA THR A 128 -13.35 11.36 19.73
C THR A 128 -13.99 11.56 21.09
N GLY A 129 -13.94 12.78 21.64
CA GLY A 129 -14.33 13.08 23.01
C GLY A 129 -13.41 12.44 24.06
N ALA A 130 -12.26 11.90 23.65
CA ALA A 130 -11.27 11.29 24.52
C ALA A 130 -10.54 12.35 25.35
N GLU A 131 -10.31 12.08 26.63
CA GLU A 131 -9.39 12.88 27.44
C GLU A 131 -7.96 12.38 27.18
N PRO A 132 -6.94 13.24 26.93
CA PRO A 132 -5.59 12.80 26.61
C PRO A 132 -5.00 11.79 27.61
N SER A 133 -5.26 11.98 28.91
CA SER A 133 -4.85 11.04 29.97
C SER A 133 -5.43 9.61 29.85
N GLU A 134 -6.46 9.40 29.03
CA GLU A 134 -6.98 8.06 28.72
C GLU A 134 -6.03 7.27 27.82
N LEU A 135 -5.11 7.96 27.13
CA LEU A 135 -4.05 7.36 26.31
C LEU A 135 -2.80 7.03 27.11
N ASP A 136 -2.77 7.28 28.43
CA ASP A 136 -1.58 7.00 29.24
C ASP A 136 -1.26 5.50 29.26
N VAL A 137 -0.05 5.17 28.79
CA VAL A 137 0.51 3.82 28.87
C VAL A 137 1.69 3.87 29.83
N GLU A 138 1.49 3.30 31.02
CA GLU A 138 2.60 2.96 31.92
C GLU A 138 3.61 2.08 31.19
N GLU A 139 4.89 2.18 31.57
CA GLU A 139 6.00 1.51 30.88
C GLU A 139 5.66 0.06 30.47
N ALA A 140 5.57 -0.15 29.16
CA ALA A 140 5.26 -1.42 28.54
C ALA A 140 6.34 -2.46 28.87
N GLU A 141 5.98 -3.74 28.82
CA GLU A 141 6.95 -4.80 29.02
C GLU A 141 8.08 -4.71 27.99
N SER A 142 9.31 -4.96 28.46
CA SER A 142 10.49 -4.88 27.60
C SER A 142 10.55 -6.07 26.65
N THR A 143 10.60 -5.78 25.35
CA THR A 143 10.61 -6.78 24.27
C THR A 143 11.97 -6.81 23.59
N GLU A 144 12.50 -8.01 23.35
CA GLU A 144 13.70 -8.21 22.53
C GLU A 144 13.37 -7.91 21.06
N PHE A 145 14.21 -7.13 20.39
CA PHE A 145 14.10 -6.88 18.96
C PHE A 145 15.40 -7.24 18.25
N GLU A 146 15.26 -7.65 17.00
CA GLU A 146 16.34 -7.80 16.05
C GLU A 146 15.80 -7.53 14.66
N PHE A 147 16.37 -6.56 13.94
CA PHE A 147 15.98 -6.29 12.55
C PHE A 147 17.20 -5.99 11.66
N PRO A 148 17.17 -6.46 10.40
CA PRO A 148 18.23 -6.17 9.44
C PRO A 148 18.06 -4.75 8.87
N MET A 149 19.19 -4.10 8.62
CA MET A 149 19.29 -2.85 7.86
C MET A 149 20.50 -2.89 6.93
N VAL A 150 20.62 -1.91 6.05
CA VAL A 150 21.78 -1.71 5.20
C VAL A 150 22.38 -0.33 5.47
N ALA A 151 23.71 -0.29 5.55
CA ALA A 151 24.49 0.93 5.52
C ALA A 151 25.19 1.09 4.17
N VAL A 152 25.19 2.31 3.64
CA VAL A 152 25.79 2.67 2.36
C VAL A 152 26.86 3.74 2.58
N GLU A 153 27.99 3.60 1.92
CA GLU A 153 29.07 4.60 1.92
C GLU A 153 28.80 5.66 0.83
N ASP A 154 28.79 6.92 1.24
CA ASP A 154 28.74 8.08 0.35
C ASP A 154 29.75 9.13 0.78
N ASP A 155 30.60 9.59 -0.14
CA ASP A 155 31.71 10.52 0.09
C ASP A 155 32.62 10.16 1.30
N GLY A 156 32.83 8.85 1.53
CA GLY A 156 33.68 8.33 2.60
C GLY A 156 33.04 8.37 3.99
N ARG A 157 31.71 8.54 4.05
CA ARG A 157 30.90 8.52 5.27
C ARG A 157 29.80 7.48 5.13
N TRP A 158 29.37 6.91 6.25
CA TRP A 158 28.40 5.83 6.28
C TRP A 158 27.02 6.33 6.71
N TYR A 159 25.99 5.87 6.03
CA TYR A 159 24.60 6.22 6.28
C TYR A 159 23.74 4.97 6.31
N VAL A 160 22.66 4.98 7.07
CA VAL A 160 21.63 3.93 6.97
C VAL A 160 20.79 4.18 5.72
N SER A 161 20.30 3.13 5.06
CA SER A 161 19.46 3.26 3.88
C SER A 161 18.25 2.33 3.98
N LEU A 162 17.05 2.90 3.97
CA LEU A 162 15.79 2.18 3.95
C LEU A 162 15.58 1.49 2.60
N PHE A 163 15.86 2.17 1.49
CA PHE A 163 15.62 1.62 0.16
C PHE A 163 16.62 0.51 -0.20
N HIS A 164 17.89 0.63 0.21
CA HIS A 164 18.83 -0.49 0.06
C HIS A 164 18.53 -1.63 1.03
N THR A 165 17.95 -1.36 2.21
CA THR A 165 17.48 -2.43 3.10
C THR A 165 16.38 -3.24 2.43
N ALA A 166 15.38 -2.58 1.83
CA ALA A 166 14.32 -3.25 1.08
C ALA A 166 14.87 -4.00 -0.15
N ALA A 167 15.74 -3.38 -0.93
CA ALA A 167 16.35 -4.01 -2.11
C ALA A 167 17.18 -5.24 -1.74
N GLU A 168 17.95 -5.18 -0.65
CA GLU A 168 18.76 -6.31 -0.18
C GLU A 168 17.89 -7.44 0.36
N GLN A 169 16.80 -7.12 1.05
CA GLN A 169 15.84 -8.13 1.51
C GLN A 169 15.20 -8.85 0.31
N LEU A 170 14.75 -8.11 -0.70
CA LEU A 170 14.20 -8.68 -1.94
C LEU A 170 15.24 -9.52 -2.68
N ARG A 171 16.49 -9.05 -2.79
CA ARG A 171 17.58 -9.82 -3.40
C ARG A 171 17.77 -11.14 -2.69
N GLN A 172 17.93 -11.13 -1.35
CA GLN A 172 18.15 -12.34 -0.56
C GLN A 172 17.01 -13.36 -0.65
N GLN A 173 15.78 -12.90 -0.89
CA GLN A 173 14.61 -13.77 -1.07
C GLN A 173 14.48 -14.33 -2.51
N SER A 174 14.92 -13.57 -3.51
CA SER A 174 14.69 -13.90 -4.93
C SER A 174 15.88 -14.58 -5.60
N THR A 175 17.11 -14.29 -5.18
CA THR A 175 18.32 -14.77 -5.86
C THR A 175 19.54 -14.91 -4.94
N ASP A 176 20.41 -15.87 -5.26
CA ASP A 176 21.72 -16.03 -4.63
C ASP A 176 22.82 -15.14 -5.29
N GLU A 177 22.47 -14.33 -6.28
CA GLU A 177 23.40 -13.47 -7.01
C GLU A 177 23.98 -12.35 -6.12
N GLU A 178 25.28 -12.09 -6.26
CA GLU A 178 25.98 -11.03 -5.50
C GLU A 178 25.46 -9.64 -5.90
N ILE A 179 25.55 -8.67 -4.97
CA ILE A 179 25.17 -7.28 -5.26
C ILE A 179 25.99 -6.77 -6.47
N PRO A 180 25.33 -6.20 -7.51
CA PRO A 180 26.03 -5.67 -8.67
C PRO A 180 27.02 -4.58 -8.27
N ALA A 181 28.26 -4.65 -8.77
CA ALA A 181 29.29 -3.63 -8.49
C ALA A 181 28.99 -2.28 -9.16
N GLN A 182 28.12 -2.24 -10.17
CA GLN A 182 27.62 -1.04 -10.84
C GLN A 182 26.16 -1.29 -11.21
N GLY A 183 25.35 -0.22 -11.16
CA GLY A 183 23.94 -0.24 -11.54
C GLY A 183 23.68 0.51 -12.85
N VAL A 184 22.40 0.74 -13.14
CA VAL A 184 21.95 1.65 -14.21
C VAL A 184 22.44 3.06 -13.90
N THR A 185 23.02 3.72 -14.90
CA THR A 185 23.53 5.09 -14.73
C THR A 185 22.39 6.10 -14.91
N PRO A 186 22.10 6.96 -13.92
CA PRO A 186 21.06 7.96 -14.04
C PRO A 186 21.33 8.92 -15.21
N THR A 187 20.32 9.14 -16.04
CA THR A 187 20.36 10.04 -17.20
C THR A 187 19.26 11.08 -17.07
N GLY A 188 19.62 12.28 -16.63
CA GLY A 188 18.69 13.40 -16.47
C GLY A 188 18.65 14.33 -17.68
N GLY A 189 17.62 15.17 -17.73
CA GLY A 189 17.42 16.21 -18.75
C GLY A 189 18.13 17.53 -18.43
N ASP A 190 18.36 18.35 -19.46
CA ASP A 190 18.92 19.71 -19.32
C ASP A 190 17.87 20.71 -18.76
N SER A 191 16.59 20.36 -18.84
CA SER A 191 15.44 21.11 -18.35
C SER A 191 14.41 20.17 -17.69
N PRO A 192 13.46 20.71 -16.90
CA PRO A 192 12.32 19.94 -16.38
C PRO A 192 11.59 19.14 -17.46
N GLU A 193 11.32 19.79 -18.59
CA GLU A 193 10.66 19.17 -19.74
C GLU A 193 11.51 18.04 -20.33
N ASP A 194 12.82 18.26 -20.52
CA ASP A 194 13.72 17.22 -21.06
C ASP A 194 13.80 15.98 -20.14
N ALA A 195 13.63 16.15 -18.82
CA ALA A 195 13.60 15.03 -17.88
C ALA A 195 12.35 14.17 -18.05
N PHE A 196 11.20 14.81 -18.26
CA PHE A 196 9.95 14.11 -18.51
C PHE A 196 9.94 13.47 -19.91
N ASP A 197 10.46 14.17 -20.92
CA ASP A 197 10.67 13.63 -22.27
C ASP A 197 11.58 12.39 -22.25
N ALA A 198 12.60 12.35 -21.40
CA ALA A 198 13.46 11.17 -21.25
C ALA A 198 12.69 9.95 -20.72
N PHE A 199 11.82 10.16 -19.72
CA PHE A 199 10.97 9.10 -19.17
C PHE A 199 9.94 8.61 -20.20
N ILE A 200 9.21 9.55 -20.83
CA ILE A 200 8.21 9.23 -21.87
C ILE A 200 8.86 8.56 -23.07
N GLY A 201 10.06 8.99 -23.48
CA GLY A 201 10.82 8.35 -24.55
C GLY A 201 11.21 6.91 -24.19
N GLY A 202 11.58 6.64 -22.93
CA GLY A 202 11.80 5.28 -22.44
C GLY A 202 10.56 4.40 -22.56
N ILE A 203 9.39 4.93 -22.20
CA ILE A 203 8.10 4.25 -22.37
C ILE A 203 7.79 4.00 -23.84
N GLU A 204 7.91 5.01 -24.70
CA GLU A 204 7.66 4.91 -26.14
C GLU A 204 8.52 3.82 -26.79
N THR A 205 9.80 3.73 -26.41
CA THR A 205 10.70 2.70 -26.93
C THR A 205 10.65 1.37 -26.21
N LEU A 206 9.82 1.25 -25.17
CA LEU A 206 9.77 0.09 -24.27
C LEU A 206 11.17 -0.29 -23.75
N ASP A 207 11.97 0.71 -23.38
CA ASP A 207 13.36 0.55 -22.89
C ASP A 207 13.37 0.73 -21.37
N LEU A 208 13.36 -0.39 -20.65
CA LEU A 208 13.30 -0.41 -19.19
C LEU A 208 14.56 0.20 -18.56
N GLU A 209 15.73 0.06 -19.20
CA GLU A 209 16.97 0.69 -18.73
C GLU A 209 16.84 2.22 -18.81
N ALA A 210 16.32 2.74 -19.92
CA ALA A 210 16.09 4.17 -20.12
C ALA A 210 15.05 4.72 -19.13
N ILE A 211 13.97 3.98 -18.87
CA ILE A 211 12.96 4.34 -17.87
C ILE A 211 13.63 4.46 -16.49
N ILE A 212 14.32 3.42 -16.02
CA ILE A 212 15.00 3.41 -14.71
C ILE A 212 16.07 4.50 -14.62
N ALA A 213 16.81 4.75 -15.71
CA ALA A 213 17.83 5.78 -15.79
C ALA A 213 17.25 7.20 -15.65
N SER A 214 16.01 7.44 -16.11
CA SER A 214 15.37 8.76 -16.05
C SER A 214 14.85 9.13 -14.65
N LEU A 215 14.78 8.16 -13.73
CA LEU A 215 14.29 8.37 -12.37
C LEU A 215 15.32 9.10 -11.50
N ASN A 216 14.82 9.88 -10.56
CA ASN A 216 15.62 10.66 -9.63
C ASN A 216 16.54 9.74 -8.81
N PRO A 217 17.88 9.90 -8.92
CA PRO A 217 18.82 9.05 -8.22
C PRO A 217 18.77 9.23 -6.70
N ASP A 218 18.30 10.37 -6.16
CA ASP A 218 18.12 10.53 -4.71
C ASP A 218 16.99 9.62 -4.18
N GLU A 219 15.99 9.31 -5.00
CA GLU A 219 14.83 8.49 -4.64
C GLU A 219 15.04 7.01 -5.00
N PHE A 220 15.67 6.75 -6.14
CA PHE A 220 15.73 5.41 -6.75
C PHE A 220 17.15 4.84 -6.86
N GLN A 221 18.12 5.35 -6.07
CA GLN A 221 19.49 4.83 -6.07
C GLN A 221 19.55 3.31 -5.87
N ALA A 222 18.75 2.78 -4.94
CA ALA A 222 18.71 1.35 -4.65
C ALA A 222 18.17 0.55 -5.86
N LEU A 223 17.07 1.02 -6.47
CA LEU A 223 16.52 0.41 -7.69
C LEU A 223 17.57 0.41 -8.81
N GLN A 224 18.19 1.56 -9.07
CA GLN A 224 19.22 1.70 -10.11
C GLN A 224 20.44 0.81 -9.82
N ARG A 225 20.84 0.69 -8.55
CA ARG A 225 21.95 -0.18 -8.10
C ARG A 225 21.67 -1.65 -8.33
N TYR A 226 20.46 -2.13 -8.02
CA TYR A 226 20.09 -3.55 -8.08
C TYR A 226 19.48 -3.95 -9.42
N ALA A 227 19.12 -2.99 -10.28
CA ALA A 227 18.54 -3.24 -11.61
C ALA A 227 19.21 -4.35 -12.43
N PRO A 228 20.56 -4.48 -12.48
CA PRO A 228 21.20 -5.54 -13.26
C PRO A 228 20.81 -6.98 -12.88
N LEU A 229 20.21 -7.19 -11.69
CA LEU A 229 19.75 -8.51 -11.25
C LEU A 229 18.46 -8.97 -11.92
N PHE A 230 17.64 -8.04 -12.43
CA PHE A 230 16.33 -8.35 -13.03
C PHE A 230 16.13 -7.72 -14.41
N LEU A 231 16.90 -6.69 -14.76
CA LEU A 231 16.67 -5.85 -15.95
C LEU A 231 16.70 -6.66 -17.25
N ASP A 232 17.66 -7.57 -17.42
CA ASP A 232 17.76 -8.40 -18.63
C ASP A 232 16.55 -9.33 -18.79
N GLU A 233 16.04 -9.87 -17.69
CA GLU A 233 14.87 -10.76 -17.69
C GLU A 233 13.58 -9.96 -17.95
N ALA A 234 13.37 -8.88 -17.20
CA ALA A 234 12.22 -8.00 -17.36
C ALA A 234 12.16 -7.37 -18.78
N GLN A 235 13.30 -6.95 -19.32
CA GLN A 235 13.36 -6.44 -20.69
C GLN A 235 13.03 -7.54 -21.71
N ALA A 236 13.45 -8.80 -21.48
CA ALA A 236 13.12 -9.89 -22.38
C ALA A 236 11.62 -10.24 -22.39
N GLU A 237 10.93 -10.05 -21.25
CA GLU A 237 9.46 -10.16 -21.18
C GLU A 237 8.77 -9.03 -21.94
N LEU A 238 9.26 -7.80 -21.76
CA LEU A 238 8.76 -6.63 -22.48
C LEU A 238 8.96 -6.75 -24.00
N ASP A 239 10.15 -7.21 -24.44
CA ASP A 239 10.49 -7.47 -25.84
C ASP A 239 9.64 -8.60 -26.47
N ALA A 240 9.05 -9.47 -25.65
CA ALA A 240 8.18 -10.55 -26.12
C ALA A 240 6.77 -10.07 -26.47
N LEU A 241 6.37 -8.86 -26.02
CA LEU A 241 5.12 -8.24 -26.40
C LEU A 241 5.19 -7.76 -27.86
N ASP A 242 4.23 -8.16 -28.69
CA ASP A 242 4.07 -7.60 -30.06
C ASP A 242 3.32 -6.26 -29.98
N ALA A 243 3.91 -5.33 -29.22
CA ALA A 243 3.35 -4.01 -28.93
C ALA A 243 4.23 -2.90 -29.54
N GLU A 244 3.59 -1.93 -30.19
CA GLU A 244 4.21 -0.69 -30.67
C GLU A 244 3.48 0.50 -30.05
N LEU A 245 4.24 1.38 -29.41
CA LEU A 245 3.74 2.61 -28.81
C LEU A 245 4.37 3.81 -29.53
N SER A 246 3.54 4.76 -29.94
CA SER A 246 3.97 6.05 -30.49
C SER A 246 3.40 7.13 -29.59
N ILE A 247 4.23 8.08 -29.15
CA ILE A 247 3.78 9.22 -28.35
C ILE A 247 4.08 10.50 -29.13
N ASP A 248 3.02 11.16 -29.56
CA ASP A 248 3.08 12.31 -30.46
C ASP A 248 2.74 13.62 -29.74
N GLU A 249 3.58 14.62 -29.98
CA GLU A 249 3.37 16.02 -29.62
C GLU A 249 3.01 16.25 -28.13
N PRO A 250 3.74 15.68 -27.15
CA PRO A 250 3.44 15.98 -25.76
C PRO A 250 3.69 17.47 -25.49
N ALA A 251 2.77 18.08 -24.76
CA ALA A 251 2.82 19.47 -24.35
C ALA A 251 2.66 19.55 -22.84
N TYR A 252 3.51 20.35 -22.21
CA TYR A 252 3.59 20.46 -20.76
C TYR A 252 3.43 21.89 -20.30
N ASP A 253 2.77 22.07 -19.16
CA ASP A 253 2.81 23.27 -18.36
C ASP A 253 3.75 23.02 -17.17
N VAL A 254 4.80 23.84 -17.06
CA VAL A 254 5.80 23.73 -15.99
C VAL A 254 5.65 24.87 -14.99
N THR A 255 5.51 24.51 -13.72
CA THR A 255 5.38 25.46 -12.61
C THR A 255 6.40 25.16 -11.49
N GLY A 256 6.52 26.07 -10.52
CA GLY A 256 7.48 25.98 -9.41
C GLY A 256 8.77 26.78 -9.62
N ASP A 257 9.66 26.73 -8.63
CA ASP A 257 10.93 27.46 -8.61
C ASP A 257 12.07 26.69 -7.91
N GLY A 258 13.31 27.21 -8.00
CA GLY A 258 14.49 26.53 -7.45
C GLY A 258 14.83 25.23 -8.18
N ASP A 259 15.03 24.16 -7.40
CA ASP A 259 15.51 22.84 -7.86
C ASP A 259 14.38 21.80 -7.95
N THR A 260 13.11 22.23 -7.78
CA THR A 260 11.91 21.38 -7.90
C THR A 260 10.92 22.02 -8.87
N ARG A 261 10.33 21.25 -9.79
CA ARG A 261 9.26 21.72 -10.68
C ARG A 261 8.12 20.72 -10.71
N SER A 262 6.93 21.27 -10.94
CA SER A 262 5.71 20.54 -11.27
C SER A 262 5.50 20.58 -12.78
N ILE A 263 5.14 19.44 -13.36
CA ILE A 263 4.85 19.24 -14.77
C ILE A 263 3.42 18.71 -14.89
N SER A 264 2.55 19.50 -15.49
CA SER A 264 1.22 19.05 -15.89
C SER A 264 1.23 18.75 -17.39
N ILE A 265 0.66 17.61 -17.79
CA ILE A 265 0.46 17.29 -19.20
C ILE A 265 -0.73 18.11 -19.69
N SER A 266 -0.51 19.03 -20.64
CA SER A 266 -1.54 19.87 -21.22
C SER A 266 -2.15 19.22 -22.46
N ALA A 267 -1.33 18.48 -23.21
CA ALA A 267 -1.79 17.64 -24.30
C ALA A 267 -0.83 16.47 -24.54
N VAL A 268 -1.35 15.31 -24.93
CA VAL A 268 -0.57 14.19 -25.44
C VAL A 268 -1.44 13.35 -26.37
N LYS A 269 -0.84 12.80 -27.42
CA LYS A 269 -1.45 11.75 -28.24
C LYS A 269 -0.59 10.52 -28.17
N ALA A 270 -1.21 9.38 -27.95
CA ALA A 270 -0.56 8.09 -27.97
C ALA A 270 -1.30 7.18 -28.93
N THR A 271 -0.56 6.45 -29.75
CA THR A 271 -1.10 5.36 -30.57
C THR A 271 -0.49 4.08 -30.06
N VAL A 272 -1.33 3.14 -29.64
CA VAL A 272 -0.95 1.83 -29.14
C VAL A 272 -1.35 0.80 -30.18
N THR A 273 -0.42 -0.04 -30.62
CA THR A 273 -0.71 -1.16 -31.49
C THR A 273 -0.30 -2.46 -30.81
N VAL A 274 -1.23 -3.39 -30.63
CA VAL A 274 -0.97 -4.72 -30.05
C VAL A 274 -1.53 -5.77 -31.01
N ASP A 275 -0.73 -6.78 -31.36
CA ASP A 275 -1.13 -7.84 -32.31
C ASP A 275 -1.65 -7.33 -33.68
N GLY A 276 -1.24 -6.10 -34.04
CA GLY A 276 -1.67 -5.41 -35.26
C GLY A 276 -3.02 -4.68 -35.16
N GLU A 277 -3.62 -4.62 -33.98
CA GLU A 277 -4.81 -3.82 -33.67
C GLU A 277 -4.40 -2.51 -33.01
N THR A 278 -4.95 -1.40 -33.49
CA THR A 278 -4.50 -0.05 -33.09
C THR A 278 -5.59 0.67 -32.33
N ALA A 279 -5.26 1.19 -31.15
CA ALA A 279 -6.06 2.13 -30.38
C ALA A 279 -5.36 3.49 -30.32
N ASP A 280 -6.13 4.57 -30.39
CA ASP A 280 -5.62 5.93 -30.22
C ASP A 280 -6.13 6.54 -28.91
N VAL A 281 -5.22 7.10 -28.14
CA VAL A 281 -5.50 7.83 -26.90
C VAL A 281 -5.06 9.28 -27.08
N ALA A 282 -5.93 10.23 -26.75
CA ALA A 282 -5.60 11.64 -26.77
C ALA A 282 -6.07 12.31 -25.48
N PHE A 283 -5.19 13.08 -24.87
CA PHE A 283 -5.52 14.01 -23.81
C PHE A 283 -5.29 15.43 -24.32
N GLU A 284 -6.31 16.29 -24.28
CA GLU A 284 -6.21 17.70 -24.69
C GLU A 284 -7.31 18.50 -23.98
N ASP A 285 -6.98 19.70 -23.49
CA ASP A 285 -7.92 20.60 -22.80
C ASP A 285 -8.65 19.96 -21.59
N GLY A 286 -8.00 19.00 -20.91
CA GLY A 286 -8.58 18.27 -19.78
C GLY A 286 -9.51 17.12 -20.17
N CYS A 287 -9.65 16.83 -21.46
CA CYS A 287 -10.48 15.74 -21.98
C CYS A 287 -9.62 14.53 -22.34
N LEU A 288 -10.00 13.35 -21.86
CA LEU A 288 -9.46 12.07 -22.32
C LEU A 288 -10.37 11.51 -23.42
N ARG A 289 -9.78 11.21 -24.57
CA ARG A 289 -10.45 10.55 -25.69
C ARG A 289 -9.74 9.25 -26.02
N VAL A 290 -10.49 8.15 -26.04
CA VAL A 290 -10.01 6.82 -26.42
C VAL A 290 -10.78 6.38 -27.66
N THR A 291 -10.06 6.07 -28.72
CA THR A 291 -10.60 5.48 -29.94
C THR A 291 -10.13 4.03 -30.00
N PRO A 292 -11.03 3.06 -29.76
CA PRO A 292 -10.66 1.64 -29.79
C PRO A 292 -10.37 1.16 -31.22
N PRO A 293 -9.81 -0.05 -31.40
CA PRO A 293 -9.56 -0.66 -32.70
C PRO A 293 -10.81 -0.72 -33.60
N GLU A 294 -10.59 -0.70 -34.93
CA GLU A 294 -11.70 -0.73 -35.89
C GLU A 294 -12.60 -1.97 -35.71
N GLY A 295 -13.80 -1.75 -35.18
CA GLY A 295 -14.80 -2.81 -34.99
C GLY A 295 -14.90 -3.33 -33.56
N GLU A 296 -14.12 -2.78 -32.63
CA GLU A 296 -14.18 -3.06 -31.20
C GLU A 296 -14.65 -1.82 -30.44
N GLY A 297 -15.67 -1.97 -29.58
CA GLY A 297 -16.16 -0.89 -28.71
C GLY A 297 -16.72 0.35 -29.43
N GLU A 298 -17.15 1.32 -28.63
CA GLU A 298 -17.44 2.68 -29.09
C GLU A 298 -16.36 3.63 -28.55
N PRO A 299 -16.03 4.72 -29.27
CA PRO A 299 -15.10 5.73 -28.76
C PRO A 299 -15.60 6.31 -27.43
N PHE A 300 -14.66 6.54 -26.51
CA PHE A 300 -14.91 7.13 -25.22
C PHE A 300 -14.35 8.56 -25.20
N ASP A 301 -15.13 9.52 -24.72
CA ASP A 301 -14.73 10.93 -24.59
C ASP A 301 -15.28 11.52 -23.29
N THR A 302 -14.38 11.86 -22.35
CA THR A 302 -14.81 12.37 -21.03
C THR A 302 -15.54 13.70 -21.12
N CYS A 303 -15.30 14.50 -22.14
CA CYS A 303 -15.94 15.80 -22.28
C CYS A 303 -17.37 15.69 -22.83
N GLU A 304 -17.67 14.66 -23.62
CA GLU A 304 -19.05 14.35 -23.99
C GLU A 304 -19.87 13.85 -22.78
N LEU A 305 -19.23 13.17 -21.82
CA LEU A 305 -19.88 12.73 -20.57
C LEU A 305 -20.25 13.88 -19.63
N THR A 306 -19.42 14.92 -19.53
CA THR A 306 -19.70 16.09 -18.67
C THR A 306 -20.87 16.95 -19.17
N GLU A 307 -21.22 16.88 -20.46
CA GLU A 307 -22.37 17.59 -21.03
C GLU A 307 -23.70 16.84 -20.80
N ASP A 308 -23.66 15.52 -20.56
CA ASP A 308 -24.80 14.65 -20.23
C ASP A 308 -24.73 14.21 -18.75
N ALA A 309 -24.91 15.17 -17.84
CA ALA A 309 -25.02 14.95 -16.39
C ALA A 309 -26.16 13.99 -15.97
N SER A 310 -27.02 13.56 -16.91
CA SER A 310 -28.04 12.52 -16.69
C SER A 310 -27.49 11.11 -16.54
N THR A 311 -26.20 10.88 -16.84
CA THR A 311 -25.58 9.54 -16.81
C THR A 311 -25.25 9.08 -15.38
N MET A 312 -24.89 9.97 -14.46
CA MET A 312 -24.63 9.59 -13.07
C MET A 312 -25.92 9.22 -12.32
N ASP A 313 -27.02 9.97 -12.54
CA ASP A 313 -28.35 9.63 -12.02
C ASP A 313 -28.88 8.28 -12.58
N GLU A 314 -28.47 7.91 -13.79
CA GLU A 314 -28.81 6.61 -14.40
C GLU A 314 -27.94 5.45 -13.86
N ILE A 315 -26.71 5.71 -13.43
CA ILE A 315 -25.78 4.71 -12.87
C ILE A 315 -26.08 4.41 -11.40
N PHE A 316 -26.41 5.42 -10.58
CA PHE A 316 -26.60 5.27 -9.13
C PHE A 316 -28.08 5.16 -8.69
N GLY A 317 -29.03 5.27 -9.61
CA GLY A 317 -30.47 5.23 -9.31
C GLY A 317 -30.97 6.48 -8.57
N GLU A 318 -32.26 6.54 -8.21
CA GLU A 318 -32.80 7.65 -7.40
C GLU A 318 -32.17 7.59 -5.98
N GLU A 319 -31.03 8.25 -5.81
CA GLU A 319 -30.33 8.40 -4.53
C GLU A 319 -31.21 9.16 -3.51
N SER A 320 -31.02 8.88 -2.22
CA SER A 320 -31.71 9.63 -1.15
C SER A 320 -31.20 11.07 -1.08
N GLU A 321 -32.02 12.01 -0.59
CA GLU A 321 -31.63 13.42 -0.47
C GLU A 321 -30.38 13.59 0.42
N GLU A 322 -30.16 12.66 1.35
CA GLU A 322 -29.02 12.62 2.26
C GLU A 322 -27.71 12.20 1.56
N LEU A 323 -27.75 11.17 0.71
CA LEU A 323 -26.57 10.73 -0.08
C LEU A 323 -26.16 11.80 -1.09
N GLN A 324 -27.14 12.45 -1.74
CA GLN A 324 -26.87 13.57 -2.65
C GLN A 324 -26.21 14.74 -1.93
N SER A 325 -26.67 15.07 -0.72
CA SER A 325 -26.07 16.13 0.09
C SER A 325 -24.63 15.81 0.46
N PHE A 326 -24.33 14.55 0.81
CA PHE A 326 -22.97 14.11 1.13
C PHE A 326 -22.04 14.11 -0.07
N ILE A 327 -22.52 13.67 -1.25
CA ILE A 327 -21.75 13.76 -2.49
C ILE A 327 -21.50 15.24 -2.88
N GLU A 328 -22.48 16.13 -2.67
CA GLU A 328 -22.32 17.57 -2.92
C GLU A 328 -21.29 18.19 -1.96
N GLU A 329 -21.33 17.84 -0.68
CA GLU A 329 -20.35 18.30 0.32
C GLU A 329 -18.95 17.75 0.03
N LEU A 330 -18.81 16.46 -0.28
CA LEU A 330 -17.52 15.88 -0.71
C LEU A 330 -16.98 16.58 -1.95
N ARG A 331 -17.82 16.82 -2.96
CA ARG A 331 -17.39 17.58 -4.16
C ARG A 331 -16.98 19.01 -3.83
N ALA A 332 -17.65 19.65 -2.85
CA ALA A 332 -17.30 20.98 -2.40
C ALA A 332 -15.94 20.97 -1.68
N ALA A 333 -15.71 20.01 -0.78
CA ALA A 333 -14.46 19.85 -0.04
C ALA A 333 -13.26 19.55 -0.97
N PHE A 334 -13.48 18.76 -2.03
CA PHE A 334 -12.47 18.57 -3.08
C PHE A 334 -12.44 19.70 -4.13
N GLY A 335 -13.27 20.74 -3.98
CA GLY A 335 -13.37 21.84 -4.95
C GLY A 335 -12.10 22.69 -5.04
N ASP A 336 -11.34 22.75 -3.95
CA ASP A 336 -10.05 23.46 -3.86
C ASP A 336 -8.85 22.57 -4.21
N TYR A 337 -9.07 21.29 -4.53
CA TYR A 337 -8.01 20.40 -4.99
C TYR A 337 -7.42 20.91 -6.32
N VAL A 338 -6.12 21.11 -6.33
CA VAL A 338 -5.34 21.42 -7.52
C VAL A 338 -4.37 20.28 -7.74
N ASN A 339 -4.48 19.60 -8.89
CA ASN A 339 -3.56 18.54 -9.26
C ASN A 339 -2.13 19.12 -9.40
N PRO A 340 -1.17 18.73 -8.54
CA PRO A 340 0.19 19.25 -8.57
C PRO A 340 1.02 18.68 -9.73
N GLY A 341 0.51 17.74 -10.52
CA GLY A 341 1.20 17.15 -11.66
C GLY A 341 2.40 16.29 -11.25
N PHE A 342 3.22 15.93 -12.23
CA PHE A 342 4.45 15.18 -12.00
C PHE A 342 5.55 16.08 -11.45
N ILE A 343 6.27 15.61 -10.45
CA ILE A 343 7.38 16.36 -9.86
C ILE A 343 8.68 15.92 -10.52
N VAL A 344 9.48 16.90 -10.93
CA VAL A 344 10.87 16.72 -11.33
C VAL A 344 11.79 17.51 -10.40
N LYS A 345 12.95 16.94 -10.08
CA LYS A 345 13.95 17.57 -9.22
C LYS A 345 15.30 17.62 -9.90
N GLN A 346 16.07 18.67 -9.59
CA GLN A 346 17.43 18.84 -10.07
C GLN A 346 18.42 18.18 -9.11
N VAL A 347 19.21 17.23 -9.61
CA VAL A 347 20.31 16.58 -8.88
C VAL A 347 21.59 16.78 -9.68
N ASP A 348 22.64 17.31 -9.04
CA ASP A 348 23.94 17.60 -9.65
C ASP A 348 23.90 18.38 -10.99
N GLY A 349 22.86 19.22 -11.15
CA GLY A 349 22.68 20.08 -12.32
C GLY A 349 21.83 19.49 -13.44
N SER A 350 21.39 18.24 -13.33
CA SER A 350 20.48 17.57 -14.28
C SER A 350 19.10 17.37 -13.65
N TRP A 351 18.05 17.40 -14.46
CA TRP A 351 16.66 17.20 -14.02
C TRP A 351 16.23 15.75 -14.15
N TYR A 352 15.46 15.23 -13.19
CA TYR A 352 14.99 13.85 -13.17
C TYR A 352 13.52 13.78 -12.74
N LEU A 353 12.78 12.80 -13.28
CA LEU A 353 11.45 12.47 -12.77
C LEU A 353 11.57 11.97 -11.32
N SER A 354 10.76 12.52 -10.43
CA SER A 354 10.76 12.21 -8.99
C SER A 354 9.43 11.58 -8.58
N PRO A 355 9.23 10.26 -8.79
CA PRO A 355 7.99 9.58 -8.43
C PRO A 355 7.62 9.71 -6.96
N MET A 356 8.56 9.63 -6.02
CA MET A 356 8.25 9.71 -4.60
C MET A 356 7.81 11.12 -4.22
N ALA A 357 8.51 12.15 -4.73
CA ALA A 357 8.06 13.53 -4.59
C ALA A 357 6.70 13.78 -5.24
N THR A 358 6.42 13.15 -6.39
CA THR A 358 5.11 13.22 -7.05
C THR A 358 4.03 12.67 -6.13
N LEU A 359 4.23 11.48 -5.58
CA LEU A 359 3.27 10.84 -4.70
C LEU A 359 3.06 11.65 -3.41
N SER A 360 4.14 12.15 -2.81
CA SER A 360 4.05 13.01 -1.61
C SER A 360 3.28 14.31 -1.89
N GLU A 361 3.55 14.99 -3.00
CA GLU A 361 2.80 16.20 -3.36
C GLU A 361 1.33 15.91 -3.68
N GLN A 362 1.01 14.74 -4.26
CA GLN A 362 -0.39 14.33 -4.44
C GLN A 362 -1.12 14.22 -3.10
N VAL A 363 -0.52 13.54 -2.12
CA VAL A 363 -1.10 13.41 -0.77
C VAL A 363 -1.24 14.79 -0.12
N LEU A 364 -0.19 15.62 -0.18
CA LEU A 364 -0.22 16.97 0.39
C LEU A 364 -1.26 17.87 -0.31
N ALA A 365 -1.44 17.76 -1.62
CA ALA A 365 -2.45 18.51 -2.36
C ALA A 365 -3.87 18.13 -1.96
N VAL A 366 -4.11 16.85 -1.66
CA VAL A 366 -5.40 16.39 -1.10
C VAL A 366 -5.59 17.00 0.29
N ILE A 367 -4.61 16.91 1.18
CA ILE A 367 -4.72 17.46 2.55
C ILE A 367 -4.92 18.99 2.50
N ARG A 368 -4.22 19.70 1.61
CA ARG A 368 -4.37 21.15 1.39
C ARG A 368 -5.72 21.54 0.82
N ALA A 369 -6.43 20.63 0.15
CA ALA A 369 -7.76 20.89 -0.37
C ALA A 369 -8.81 20.98 0.75
N PHE A 370 -8.57 20.31 1.87
CA PHE A 370 -9.48 20.33 3.01
C PHE A 370 -9.20 21.51 3.95
N ASP A 371 -10.27 22.11 4.46
CA ASP A 371 -10.28 22.94 5.65
C ASP A 371 -10.84 22.18 6.87
N ARG A 372 -10.54 22.68 8.08
CA ARG A 372 -11.00 22.07 9.34
C ARG A 372 -12.52 21.91 9.35
N GLU A 373 -13.25 22.96 8.97
CA GLU A 373 -14.72 22.93 8.95
C GLU A 373 -15.29 21.91 7.97
N GLU A 374 -14.60 21.64 6.85
CA GLU A 374 -15.03 20.65 5.86
C GLU A 374 -14.81 19.23 6.38
N ILE A 375 -13.70 18.99 7.09
CA ILE A 375 -13.46 17.69 7.76
C ILE A 375 -14.51 17.46 8.85
N GLU A 376 -14.81 18.46 9.67
CA GLU A 376 -15.87 18.38 10.68
C GLU A 376 -17.24 18.10 10.03
N SER A 377 -17.58 18.79 8.93
CA SER A 377 -18.81 18.59 8.17
C SER A 377 -18.90 17.16 7.64
N ILE A 378 -17.83 16.66 7.03
CA ILE A 378 -17.78 15.29 6.48
C ILE A 378 -17.94 14.26 7.60
N VAL A 379 -17.27 14.43 8.75
CA VAL A 379 -17.36 13.51 9.91
C VAL A 379 -18.75 13.56 10.55
N GLU A 380 -19.35 14.73 10.69
CA GLU A 380 -20.73 14.90 11.21
C GLU A 380 -21.73 14.25 10.24
N MET A 381 -21.62 14.53 8.94
CA MET A 381 -22.49 13.96 7.91
C MET A 381 -22.30 12.46 7.74
N SER A 382 -21.08 11.93 7.87
CA SER A 382 -20.85 10.49 7.86
C SER A 382 -21.51 9.84 9.07
N SER A 383 -21.48 10.48 10.25
CA SER A 383 -22.15 9.97 11.45
C SER A 383 -23.69 10.01 11.35
N GLU A 384 -24.25 11.07 10.74
CA GLU A 384 -25.69 11.22 10.51
C GLU A 384 -26.21 10.27 9.40
N LEU A 385 -25.43 10.09 8.33
CA LEU A 385 -25.70 9.09 7.30
C LEU A 385 -25.58 7.68 7.84
N PHE A 386 -24.59 7.39 8.70
CA PHE A 386 -24.47 6.08 9.35
C PHE A 386 -25.71 5.75 10.19
N ASP A 387 -26.26 6.70 10.95
CA ASP A 387 -27.45 6.48 11.79
C ASP A 387 -28.76 6.29 10.98
N ASP A 388 -28.93 7.01 9.87
CA ASP A 388 -30.14 6.91 9.02
C ASP A 388 -30.07 5.72 8.02
N PHE A 389 -28.87 5.39 7.55
CA PHE A 389 -28.60 4.24 6.67
C PHE A 389 -28.83 2.90 7.41
N ILE A 390 -28.45 2.80 8.70
CA ILE A 390 -28.65 1.61 9.55
C ILE A 390 -30.14 1.33 9.83
N THR A 391 -31.02 2.34 9.81
CA THR A 391 -32.44 2.16 10.19
C THR A 391 -33.44 2.19 9.01
N GLY A 392 -33.00 2.58 7.82
CA GLY A 392 -33.86 2.84 6.66
C GLY A 392 -33.77 1.87 5.47
N VAL A 393 -32.67 1.12 5.30
CA VAL A 393 -32.42 0.35 4.05
C VAL A 393 -32.57 -1.18 4.26
N PRO A 394 -33.58 -1.84 3.66
CA PRO A 394 -33.62 -3.30 3.60
C PRO A 394 -32.68 -3.78 2.49
N GLY A 395 -31.55 -4.39 2.87
CA GLY A 395 -30.58 -4.95 1.92
C GLY A 395 -29.13 -4.57 2.19
N VAL A 396 -28.87 -3.70 3.17
CA VAL A 396 -27.53 -3.48 3.68
C VAL A 396 -27.42 -4.19 5.03
N ALA A 397 -26.91 -5.42 4.99
CA ALA A 397 -26.41 -6.09 6.17
C ALA A 397 -25.00 -5.54 6.50
N PRO A 398 -24.57 -5.63 7.76
CA PRO A 398 -23.64 -4.70 8.38
C PRO A 398 -22.30 -4.73 7.66
N PHE A 399 -21.67 -3.56 7.50
CA PHE A 399 -20.22 -3.56 7.48
C PHE A 399 -19.77 -4.34 8.73
N PRO A 400 -18.97 -5.42 8.59
CA PRO A 400 -18.46 -6.11 9.76
C PRO A 400 -17.77 -5.10 10.67
N ASP A 401 -17.85 -5.32 11.99
CA ASP A 401 -17.32 -4.45 13.05
C ASP A 401 -15.79 -4.14 12.92
N GLU A 402 -15.12 -4.58 11.85
CA GLU A 402 -13.70 -4.37 11.51
C GLU A 402 -13.32 -2.92 11.13
N PHE A 403 -14.27 -1.98 11.07
CA PHE A 403 -14.00 -0.58 10.72
C PHE A 403 -13.95 0.38 11.91
N LEU A 404 -14.20 -0.09 13.15
CA LEU A 404 -14.21 0.74 14.37
C LEU A 404 -13.50 0.08 15.56
N ASP A 405 -12.52 -0.79 15.32
CA ASP A 405 -11.53 -1.11 16.36
C ASP A 405 -10.38 -0.09 16.23
N ASP A 406 -10.18 0.67 17.31
CA ASP A 406 -8.99 1.50 17.58
C ASP A 406 -7.77 0.56 17.68
N ASP A 407 -7.17 0.20 16.55
CA ASP A 407 -5.75 -0.09 16.35
C ASP A 407 -5.54 -0.62 14.92
N GLU A 408 -4.46 -0.13 14.26
CA GLU A 408 -3.91 -0.49 12.94
C GLU A 408 -4.23 0.42 11.72
N ALA A 409 -3.23 0.44 10.84
CA ALA A 409 -2.89 1.46 9.87
C ALA A 409 -3.91 1.70 8.73
N PHE A 410 -3.85 2.94 8.22
CA PHE A 410 -4.50 3.46 7.01
C PHE A 410 -4.73 2.43 5.89
N PRO A 411 -5.91 2.42 5.23
CA PRO A 411 -6.12 1.67 4.01
C PRO A 411 -5.32 2.27 2.84
N ASP A 412 -4.80 1.39 2.00
CA ASP A 412 -4.23 1.71 0.69
C ASP A 412 -5.26 2.51 -0.12
N ILE A 413 -4.99 3.81 -0.33
CA ILE A 413 -5.77 4.64 -1.25
C ILE A 413 -5.43 4.17 -2.66
N THR A 414 -6.31 3.33 -3.23
CA THR A 414 -6.34 3.10 -4.67
C THR A 414 -6.81 4.38 -5.37
N ILE A 415 -5.88 5.07 -6.02
CA ILE A 415 -6.18 6.04 -7.08
C ILE A 415 -6.78 5.24 -8.27
N PRO A 416 -7.79 5.75 -9.00
CA PRO A 416 -8.38 5.06 -10.15
C PRO A 416 -7.33 4.64 -11.19
N ASP A 417 -7.53 3.44 -11.75
CA ASP A 417 -6.64 2.70 -12.66
C ASP A 417 -5.95 3.56 -13.72
N ILE A 418 -4.62 3.65 -13.63
CA ILE A 418 -3.77 3.73 -14.82
C ILE A 418 -3.47 2.29 -15.22
N THR A 419 -4.10 1.83 -16.29
CA THR A 419 -3.90 0.50 -16.86
C THR A 419 -2.46 0.35 -17.33
N VAL A 420 -1.71 -0.54 -16.66
CA VAL A 420 -0.51 -1.19 -17.19
C VAL A 420 -0.88 -2.66 -17.42
N PRO A 421 -0.62 -3.25 -18.59
CA PRO A 421 -1.00 -4.64 -18.86
C PRO A 421 -0.25 -5.65 -17.97
N ASP A 422 -0.99 -6.66 -17.51
CA ASP A 422 -0.61 -7.79 -16.65
C ASP A 422 0.73 -8.47 -17.04
N LEU A 423 1.68 -8.56 -16.11
CA LEU A 423 2.83 -9.47 -16.16
C LEU A 423 2.63 -10.59 -15.12
N THR A 424 2.58 -11.84 -15.60
CA THR A 424 2.39 -13.03 -14.76
C THR A 424 3.73 -13.70 -14.45
N ILE A 425 4.11 -13.78 -13.17
CA ILE A 425 5.30 -14.52 -12.70
C ILE A 425 4.92 -15.99 -12.38
N PRO A 426 5.69 -17.02 -12.80
CA PRO A 426 5.39 -18.42 -12.50
C PRO A 426 5.88 -18.90 -11.11
N ASP A 427 5.07 -19.74 -10.46
CA ASP A 427 5.28 -20.39 -9.14
C ASP A 427 6.65 -21.07 -8.92
N LEU A 428 7.32 -20.73 -7.80
CA LEU A 428 8.47 -21.47 -7.25
C LEU A 428 8.07 -22.24 -5.99
N THR A 429 8.30 -23.56 -6.00
CA THR A 429 7.97 -24.49 -4.90
C THR A 429 9.07 -24.52 -3.81
N VAL A 430 8.66 -24.35 -2.55
CA VAL A 430 9.54 -24.37 -1.36
C VAL A 430 9.85 -25.82 -0.92
N PRO A 431 11.12 -26.18 -0.61
CA PRO A 431 11.44 -27.39 0.15
C PRO A 431 11.48 -27.16 1.66
N ASP A 432 10.78 -28.04 2.37
CA ASP A 432 10.52 -28.13 3.81
C ASP A 432 11.78 -28.10 4.73
N LEU A 433 11.79 -27.22 5.74
CA LEU A 433 12.84 -27.14 6.77
C LEU A 433 12.28 -27.55 8.14
N THR A 434 12.86 -28.61 8.72
CA THR A 434 12.55 -29.07 10.09
C THR A 434 13.63 -28.59 11.07
N PHE A 435 13.22 -28.02 12.21
CA PHE A 435 14.08 -27.73 13.37
C PHE A 435 13.56 -28.44 14.65
N PRO A 436 14.42 -28.73 15.66
CA PRO A 436 14.11 -29.64 16.76
C PRO A 436 13.56 -28.97 18.03
N ASP A 437 12.59 -29.63 18.67
CA ASP A 437 11.97 -29.33 19.97
C ASP A 437 12.95 -29.06 21.12
N ASP A 438 12.71 -27.99 21.90
CA ASP A 438 13.20 -27.87 23.27
C ASP A 438 12.04 -27.76 24.27
N SER A 439 12.20 -28.49 25.37
CA SER A 439 11.14 -28.86 26.31
C SER A 439 11.29 -28.15 27.65
N GLY A 440 10.32 -27.30 28.00
CA GLY A 440 10.15 -26.69 29.33
C GLY A 440 8.69 -26.80 29.83
N PRO A 441 8.43 -26.91 31.15
CA PRO A 441 7.08 -27.16 31.67
C PRO A 441 6.24 -25.87 31.77
N PRO A 442 4.90 -25.94 31.62
CA PRO A 442 4.04 -24.75 31.53
C PRO A 442 3.78 -24.15 32.91
N LEU A 443 3.80 -22.82 33.00
CA LEU A 443 3.22 -22.04 34.08
C LEU A 443 2.03 -21.27 33.51
N THR A 444 0.84 -21.57 34.02
CA THR A 444 -0.41 -20.86 33.71
C THR A 444 -0.76 -19.88 34.82
N ILE A 445 -1.05 -18.63 34.43
CA ILE A 445 -2.04 -17.72 35.05
C ILE A 445 -2.77 -17.01 33.89
N PRO A 446 -4.12 -16.82 33.94
CA PRO A 446 -4.94 -16.47 32.77
C PRO A 446 -5.31 -14.98 32.63
N ASP A 447 -5.50 -14.61 31.35
CA ASP A 447 -6.17 -13.46 30.67
C ASP A 447 -5.71 -12.02 31.03
N PHE A 448 -5.54 -11.09 30.08
CA PHE A 448 -6.38 -10.77 28.92
C PHE A 448 -5.53 -10.09 27.81
N THR A 449 -5.25 -10.79 26.72
CA THR A 449 -4.84 -10.21 25.43
C THR A 449 -5.74 -10.91 24.43
N THR A 450 -6.57 -10.17 23.70
CA THR A 450 -7.10 -10.68 22.44
C THR A 450 -5.87 -10.91 21.56
N PRO A 451 -5.59 -12.14 21.11
CA PRO A 451 -4.64 -12.32 20.03
C PRO A 451 -5.10 -11.48 18.85
N ASP A 452 -4.18 -10.92 18.10
CA ASP A 452 -4.46 -10.47 16.75
C ASP A 452 -5.09 -11.66 15.99
N ASP A 453 -6.32 -11.48 15.53
CA ASP A 453 -7.10 -12.51 14.82
C ASP A 453 -6.27 -13.09 13.66
N SER A 454 -5.38 -12.29 13.06
CA SER A 454 -4.50 -12.67 11.96
C SER A 454 -3.38 -13.63 12.37
N GLU A 455 -2.72 -13.39 13.51
CA GLU A 455 -1.61 -14.22 14.01
C GLU A 455 -2.13 -15.57 14.53
N ALA A 456 -3.27 -15.56 15.23
CA ALA A 456 -3.92 -16.78 15.71
C ALA A 456 -4.42 -17.63 14.53
N ALA A 457 -5.09 -17.03 13.55
CA ALA A 457 -5.56 -17.70 12.33
C ALA A 457 -4.39 -18.31 11.54
N ALA A 458 -3.23 -17.64 11.50
CA ALA A 458 -2.08 -18.08 10.72
C ALA A 458 -1.56 -19.47 11.13
N THR A 459 -1.76 -19.86 12.40
CA THR A 459 -1.37 -21.19 12.89
C THR A 459 -2.12 -22.34 12.19
N CYS A 460 -3.33 -22.07 11.68
CA CYS A 460 -4.14 -23.07 10.99
C CYS A 460 -3.72 -23.29 9.53
N PHE A 461 -2.88 -22.43 8.94
CA PHE A 461 -2.34 -22.64 7.58
C PHE A 461 -1.41 -23.85 7.47
N ALA A 462 -0.88 -24.33 8.59
CA ALA A 462 -0.06 -25.55 8.62
C ALA A 462 -0.88 -26.85 8.43
N ALA A 463 -2.22 -26.78 8.35
CA ALA A 463 -3.07 -27.95 8.18
C ALA A 463 -2.91 -28.60 6.79
N GLU A 464 -2.74 -29.92 6.75
CA GLU A 464 -2.57 -30.67 5.50
C GLU A 464 -3.88 -30.83 4.70
N THR A 465 -5.03 -30.69 5.36
CA THR A 465 -6.36 -30.84 4.74
C THR A 465 -7.29 -29.73 5.20
N GLY A 466 -8.28 -29.39 4.37
CA GLY A 466 -9.30 -28.40 4.74
C GLY A 466 -10.15 -28.85 5.92
N THR A 467 -10.34 -30.16 6.10
CA THR A 467 -11.00 -30.70 7.29
C THR A 467 -10.17 -30.50 8.56
N ASP A 468 -8.85 -30.63 8.49
CA ASP A 468 -7.95 -30.36 9.62
C ASP A 468 -7.85 -28.85 9.89
N ALA A 469 -7.82 -28.03 8.84
CA ALA A 469 -7.88 -26.57 8.94
C ALA A 469 -9.17 -26.12 9.63
N ALA A 470 -10.33 -26.64 9.19
CA ALA A 470 -11.62 -26.38 9.82
C ALA A 470 -11.65 -26.75 11.31
N ALA A 471 -11.03 -27.87 11.69
CA ALA A 471 -10.94 -28.28 13.09
C ALA A 471 -10.01 -27.38 13.92
N CYS A 472 -8.95 -26.84 13.31
CA CYS A 472 -8.07 -25.84 13.92
C CYS A 472 -8.82 -24.52 14.15
N TYR A 473 -9.47 -23.99 13.12
CA TYR A 473 -10.27 -22.76 13.20
C TYR A 473 -11.43 -22.88 14.21
N ASP A 474 -12.14 -24.01 14.26
CA ASP A 474 -13.20 -24.27 15.25
C ASP A 474 -12.65 -24.25 16.69
N ALA A 475 -11.40 -24.70 16.91
CA ALA A 475 -10.77 -24.64 18.22
C ALA A 475 -10.46 -23.20 18.64
N LEU A 476 -9.93 -22.37 17.73
CA LEU A 476 -9.62 -20.96 17.99
C LEU A 476 -10.89 -20.11 18.21
N VAL A 477 -11.94 -20.38 17.43
CA VAL A 477 -13.25 -19.75 17.64
C VAL A 477 -13.85 -20.12 19.00
N GLN A 478 -13.68 -21.37 19.45
CA GLN A 478 -14.17 -21.81 20.76
C GLN A 478 -13.40 -21.22 21.95
N THR A 479 -12.11 -20.90 21.76
CA THR A 479 -11.29 -20.22 22.77
C THR A 479 -11.49 -18.70 22.74
N GLY A 480 -12.11 -18.17 21.69
CA GLY A 480 -12.32 -16.73 21.49
C GLY A 480 -11.05 -16.02 21.02
N GLU A 481 -10.10 -16.77 20.46
CA GLU A 481 -8.85 -16.25 19.90
C GLU A 481 -9.03 -15.69 18.49
N ILE A 482 -10.11 -16.07 17.80
CA ILE A 482 -10.54 -15.48 16.52
C ILE A 482 -12.07 -15.40 16.46
N SER A 483 -12.61 -14.43 15.72
CA SER A 483 -14.05 -14.36 15.42
C SER A 483 -14.49 -15.47 14.44
N PRO A 484 -15.69 -16.08 14.58
CA PRO A 484 -16.24 -16.96 13.55
C PRO A 484 -16.36 -16.30 12.17
N SER A 485 -16.46 -14.97 12.08
CA SER A 485 -16.58 -14.25 10.81
C SER A 485 -15.30 -14.28 9.98
N THR A 486 -14.12 -14.40 10.61
CA THR A 486 -12.82 -14.45 9.92
C THR A 486 -12.54 -15.82 9.28
N VAL A 487 -13.34 -16.83 9.61
CA VAL A 487 -13.21 -18.19 9.06
C VAL A 487 -14.06 -18.34 7.79
N PRO A 488 -13.46 -18.75 6.64
CA PRO A 488 -14.20 -19.01 5.42
C PRO A 488 -15.38 -19.95 5.64
N VAL A 489 -16.55 -19.63 5.04
CA VAL A 489 -17.81 -20.36 5.28
C VAL A 489 -17.70 -21.86 5.01
N VAL A 490 -16.90 -22.25 4.02
CA VAL A 490 -16.66 -23.64 3.63
C VAL A 490 -15.83 -24.41 4.66
N LEU A 491 -15.01 -23.71 5.45
CA LEU A 491 -14.29 -24.25 6.60
C LEU A 491 -15.13 -24.20 7.88
N ARG A 492 -16.11 -23.29 7.98
CA ARG A 492 -17.12 -23.30 9.06
C ARG A 492 -18.12 -24.45 8.93
N ALA A 493 -18.30 -25.00 7.73
CA ALA A 493 -19.21 -26.11 7.46
C ALA A 493 -18.54 -27.28 6.71
N PRO A 494 -17.50 -27.92 7.28
CA PRO A 494 -16.77 -28.99 6.61
C PRO A 494 -17.66 -30.21 6.32
N GLN A 495 -18.76 -30.39 7.06
CA GLN A 495 -19.77 -31.41 6.80
C GLN A 495 -20.44 -31.29 5.42
N CYS A 496 -20.38 -30.12 4.78
CA CYS A 496 -20.95 -29.90 3.46
C CYS A 496 -20.00 -30.30 2.32
N GLY A 497 -18.77 -30.74 2.63
CA GLY A 497 -17.92 -31.53 1.72
C GLY A 497 -17.04 -30.74 0.75
N LEU A 498 -16.92 -29.42 0.93
CA LEU A 498 -16.05 -28.57 0.09
C LEU A 498 -14.74 -28.14 0.75
N ALA A 499 -14.56 -28.39 2.06
CA ALA A 499 -13.42 -27.88 2.82
C ALA A 499 -12.07 -28.26 2.18
N ASP A 500 -11.86 -29.52 1.78
CA ASP A 500 -10.57 -29.95 1.21
C ASP A 500 -10.31 -29.37 -0.19
N LEU A 501 -11.35 -29.25 -1.03
CA LEU A 501 -11.24 -28.67 -2.38
C LEU A 501 -10.99 -27.16 -2.34
N TYR A 502 -11.59 -26.48 -1.35
CA TYR A 502 -11.33 -25.06 -1.10
C TYR A 502 -9.92 -24.85 -0.56
N TRP A 503 -9.52 -25.65 0.43
CA TRP A 503 -8.22 -25.52 1.11
C TRP A 503 -7.04 -25.81 0.18
N SER A 504 -7.17 -26.76 -0.75
CA SER A 504 -6.15 -27.01 -1.76
C SER A 504 -6.10 -25.96 -2.88
N GLY A 505 -7.04 -25.01 -2.90
CA GLY A 505 -7.25 -24.06 -4.00
C GLY A 505 -7.79 -24.70 -5.28
N GLU A 506 -7.96 -26.03 -5.32
CA GLU A 506 -8.37 -26.74 -6.54
C GLU A 506 -9.75 -26.31 -7.02
N LEU A 507 -10.67 -25.97 -6.11
CA LEU A 507 -12.05 -25.55 -6.42
C LEU A 507 -12.11 -24.50 -7.52
N TYR A 508 -11.23 -23.49 -7.48
CA TYR A 508 -11.21 -22.37 -8.43
C TYR A 508 -10.71 -22.77 -9.82
N SER A 509 -9.87 -23.80 -9.89
CA SER A 509 -9.22 -24.27 -11.13
C SER A 509 -9.91 -25.46 -11.80
N LEU A 510 -10.98 -25.99 -11.20
CA LEU A 510 -11.71 -27.13 -11.75
C LEU A 510 -12.30 -26.80 -13.12
N ALA A 511 -12.23 -27.76 -14.04
CA ALA A 511 -12.98 -27.66 -15.29
C ALA A 511 -14.49 -27.59 -15.00
N ASP A 512 -15.24 -26.90 -15.87
CA ASP A 512 -16.70 -26.68 -15.76
C ASP A 512 -17.49 -27.86 -15.18
N ALA A 513 -17.31 -29.06 -15.76
CA ALA A 513 -18.06 -30.24 -15.34
C ALA A 513 -17.69 -30.73 -13.92
N ASP A 514 -16.43 -30.60 -13.53
CA ASP A 514 -15.94 -31.05 -12.22
C ASP A 514 -16.28 -30.02 -11.13
N PHE A 515 -16.24 -28.73 -11.45
CA PHE A 515 -16.71 -27.65 -10.57
C PHE A 515 -18.19 -27.83 -10.22
N ILE A 516 -19.04 -27.99 -11.23
CA ILE A 516 -20.49 -28.19 -11.06
C ILE A 516 -20.76 -29.48 -10.27
N ALA A 517 -20.01 -30.55 -10.53
CA ALA A 517 -20.13 -31.81 -9.79
C ALA A 517 -19.72 -31.69 -8.31
N ALA A 518 -18.89 -30.71 -7.95
CA ALA A 518 -18.51 -30.42 -6.58
C ALA A 518 -19.53 -29.50 -5.88
N VAL A 519 -19.95 -28.43 -6.55
CA VAL A 519 -20.76 -27.35 -5.96
C VAL A 519 -22.25 -27.70 -5.86
N GLU A 520 -22.88 -28.22 -6.93
CA GLU A 520 -24.32 -28.49 -6.92
C GLU A 520 -24.76 -29.45 -5.80
N PRO A 521 -24.03 -30.53 -5.47
CA PRO A 521 -24.40 -31.42 -4.37
C PRO A 521 -24.14 -30.82 -2.98
N ALA A 522 -23.20 -29.88 -2.86
CA ALA A 522 -22.83 -29.24 -1.60
C ALA A 522 -23.78 -28.11 -1.22
N ALA A 523 -24.26 -27.33 -2.20
CA ALA A 523 -25.12 -26.16 -1.99
C ALA A 523 -26.35 -26.41 -1.09
N PRO A 524 -27.13 -27.51 -1.22
CA PRO A 524 -28.27 -27.76 -0.35
C PRO A 524 -27.92 -27.91 1.14
N CYS A 525 -26.70 -28.34 1.46
CA CYS A 525 -26.22 -28.42 2.84
C CYS A 525 -26.00 -27.02 3.42
N PHE A 526 -25.28 -26.16 2.69
CA PHE A 526 -25.04 -24.77 3.06
C PHE A 526 -26.32 -23.95 3.17
N GLN A 527 -27.22 -24.07 2.20
CA GLN A 527 -28.52 -23.39 2.21
C GLN A 527 -29.40 -23.83 3.38
N ALA A 528 -29.29 -25.08 3.84
CA ALA A 528 -30.00 -25.54 5.03
C ALA A 528 -29.46 -24.90 6.32
N LEU A 529 -28.14 -24.68 6.41
CA LEU A 529 -27.50 -23.98 7.52
C LEU A 529 -27.85 -22.48 7.53
N VAL A 530 -28.07 -21.87 6.38
CA VAL A 530 -28.65 -20.52 6.31
C VAL A 530 -30.10 -20.52 6.80
N ALA A 531 -30.90 -21.47 6.32
CA ALA A 531 -32.33 -21.56 6.67
C ALA A 531 -32.61 -21.83 8.15
N ASP A 532 -31.68 -22.46 8.87
CA ASP A 532 -31.78 -22.69 10.32
C ASP A 532 -31.08 -21.61 11.18
N GLY A 533 -30.46 -20.62 10.53
CA GLY A 533 -29.80 -19.48 11.17
C GLY A 533 -28.40 -19.80 11.72
N THR A 534 -27.81 -20.94 11.35
CA THR A 534 -26.42 -21.28 11.68
C THR A 534 -25.43 -20.46 10.85
N LEU A 535 -25.78 -20.14 9.60
CA LEU A 535 -25.05 -19.23 8.72
C LEU A 535 -25.93 -18.03 8.35
N GLY A 536 -25.30 -16.89 8.09
CA GLY A 536 -25.95 -15.73 7.50
C GLY A 536 -26.26 -15.94 6.02
N GLU A 537 -27.28 -15.27 5.50
CA GLU A 537 -27.63 -15.31 4.07
C GLU A 537 -26.48 -14.81 3.17
N PHE A 538 -25.70 -13.86 3.68
CA PHE A 538 -24.53 -13.28 3.01
C PHE A 538 -23.24 -14.08 3.21
N ASP A 539 -23.26 -15.13 4.04
CA ASP A 539 -22.07 -15.99 4.21
C ASP A 539 -21.81 -16.88 2.97
N LEU A 540 -22.80 -17.06 2.09
CA LEU A 540 -22.69 -18.00 0.96
C LEU A 540 -22.21 -17.32 -0.33
N PRO A 541 -21.10 -17.78 -0.93
CA PRO A 541 -20.69 -17.31 -2.24
C PRO A 541 -21.71 -17.71 -3.32
N LEU A 542 -21.67 -17.02 -4.46
CA LEU A 542 -22.66 -17.13 -5.54
C LEU A 542 -22.89 -18.58 -5.96
N GLU A 543 -21.82 -19.37 -6.09
CA GLU A 543 -21.89 -20.75 -6.52
C GLU A 543 -22.65 -21.65 -5.54
N LEU A 544 -22.72 -21.29 -4.25
CA LEU A 544 -23.45 -22.03 -3.21
C LEU A 544 -24.85 -21.46 -2.95
N SER A 545 -25.05 -20.15 -3.11
CA SER A 545 -26.36 -19.51 -2.96
C SER A 545 -27.25 -19.73 -4.19
N HIS A 546 -26.68 -19.64 -5.40
CA HIS A 546 -27.39 -19.71 -6.68
C HIS A 546 -26.76 -20.70 -7.68
N PRO A 547 -26.54 -21.98 -7.31
CA PRO A 547 -25.89 -22.97 -8.18
C PRO A 547 -26.64 -23.16 -9.52
N GLN A 548 -27.96 -22.94 -9.54
CA GLN A 548 -28.77 -23.03 -10.76
C GLN A 548 -28.42 -21.97 -11.83
N CYS A 549 -27.77 -20.88 -11.45
CA CYS A 549 -27.44 -19.77 -12.34
C CYS A 549 -26.10 -19.97 -13.06
N LEU A 550 -25.28 -20.93 -12.63
CA LEU A 550 -23.93 -21.15 -13.17
C LEU A 550 -23.90 -21.61 -14.64
N GLU A 551 -25.05 -21.95 -15.24
CA GLU A 551 -25.19 -22.48 -16.61
C GLU A 551 -24.28 -23.69 -16.92
N GLY A 552 -23.83 -24.42 -15.89
CA GLY A 552 -22.93 -25.56 -16.03
C GLY A 552 -21.46 -25.19 -16.22
N ARG A 553 -21.05 -23.96 -15.88
CA ARG A 553 -19.67 -23.46 -15.99
C ARG A 553 -19.03 -23.22 -14.64
N ASN A 554 -17.70 -23.26 -14.61
CA ASN A 554 -16.90 -22.67 -13.54
C ASN A 554 -16.74 -21.18 -13.82
N TRP A 555 -17.39 -20.34 -13.03
CA TRP A 555 -17.39 -18.89 -13.24
C TRP A 555 -16.04 -18.25 -12.93
N TYR A 556 -15.17 -18.89 -12.14
CA TYR A 556 -13.79 -18.46 -11.89
C TYR A 556 -12.87 -18.58 -13.12
N LEU A 557 -13.25 -19.41 -14.12
CA LEU A 557 -12.48 -19.61 -15.35
C LEU A 557 -13.13 -18.93 -16.57
N ALA A 558 -14.19 -18.13 -16.36
CA ALA A 558 -15.01 -17.55 -17.42
C ALA A 558 -14.81 -16.03 -17.56
N SER A 559 -13.70 -15.48 -17.05
CA SER A 559 -13.38 -14.04 -17.00
C SER A 559 -13.42 -13.33 -18.36
N ASP A 560 -13.33 -14.08 -19.45
CA ASP A 560 -13.33 -13.58 -20.84
C ASP A 560 -14.73 -13.49 -21.47
N ASP A 561 -15.81 -13.88 -20.77
CA ASP A 561 -17.18 -13.93 -21.28
C ASP A 561 -18.12 -13.01 -20.48
N GLU A 562 -18.02 -11.70 -20.73
CA GLU A 562 -18.83 -10.64 -20.10
C GLU A 562 -20.34 -10.92 -20.22
N ALA A 563 -20.78 -11.39 -21.39
CA ALA A 563 -22.18 -11.73 -21.62
C ALA A 563 -22.66 -12.89 -20.73
N TYR A 564 -21.78 -13.82 -20.35
CA TYR A 564 -22.09 -14.86 -19.37
C TYR A 564 -22.20 -14.30 -17.96
N PHE A 565 -21.30 -13.40 -17.55
CA PHE A 565 -21.37 -12.72 -16.26
C PHE A 565 -22.67 -11.93 -16.08
N ASP A 566 -23.09 -11.16 -17.10
CA ASP A 566 -24.36 -10.44 -17.08
C ASP A 566 -25.54 -11.36 -16.81
N ARG A 567 -25.58 -12.52 -17.50
CA ARG A 567 -26.66 -13.51 -17.31
C ARG A 567 -26.58 -14.19 -15.95
N LEU A 568 -25.37 -14.46 -15.45
CA LEU A 568 -25.13 -15.08 -14.15
C LEU A 568 -25.64 -14.18 -13.02
N LEU A 569 -25.26 -12.90 -13.05
CA LEU A 569 -25.65 -11.89 -12.06
C LEU A 569 -27.14 -11.55 -12.15
N GLU A 570 -27.69 -11.36 -13.35
CA GLU A 570 -29.13 -11.16 -13.54
C GLU A 570 -29.94 -12.36 -13.02
N CYS A 571 -29.45 -13.60 -13.21
CA CYS A 571 -30.12 -14.78 -12.66
C CYS A 571 -30.05 -14.86 -11.13
N ALA A 572 -28.93 -14.44 -10.53
CA ALA A 572 -28.70 -14.54 -9.10
C ALA A 572 -29.35 -13.39 -8.31
N TYR A 573 -29.38 -12.18 -8.86
CA TYR A 573 -29.70 -10.95 -8.12
C TYR A 573 -30.65 -9.98 -8.86
N GLY A 574 -31.00 -10.24 -10.12
CA GLY A 574 -31.87 -9.39 -10.96
C GLY A 574 -33.37 -9.53 -10.73
#